data_AF-A0A495U6T9-F1
#
_entry.id   AF-A0A495U6T9-F1
#
_cell.length_a   1.000
_cell.length_b   1.000
_cell.length_c   1.000
_cell.angle_alpha   90.00
_cell.angle_beta   90.00
_cell.angle_gamma   90.00
#
_symmetry.space_group_name_H-M   'P 1'
#
loop_
_entity.id
_entity.type
_entity.pdbx_description
1 polymer ?
#
loop_
_entity_poly.entity_id
_entity_poly.type
_entity_poly.pdbx_seq_one_letter_code
_entity_poly.pdbx_strand_id
1 'polypeptide(L)'
;MRNRRAKSPDALARLFLDVTGEVPDDASLLRMRRMSGTLNLRDNDALWSVIAVLEYYVRLYEAMPTRIRHAGNGGFDSVRREAEAATDALMRQHRDALARCKETIKLAEEMTREHEARYRAVLATLSDQSLTVLAERAAGKIARVAGNRLVGVSAVASREQRERLDGAIAQVAGAGQVATRDIVRTFRRLLGGMLVVLLLATGAGACVGWWAGVHAAQAGYAGR
;
A
#
# COMPACT_ATOMS: atom_id res chain seq x y z
N MET A 1 -77.19 55.48 -86.18
CA MET A 1 -77.12 54.98 -84.78
C MET A 1 -76.33 53.68 -84.78
N ARG A 2 -75.13 53.66 -84.18
CA ARG A 2 -74.22 52.50 -84.13
C ARG A 2 -74.73 51.50 -83.08
N ASN A 3 -75.02 50.27 -83.51
CA ASN A 3 -75.31 49.16 -82.62
C ASN A 3 -74.16 48.98 -81.62
N ARG A 4 -74.42 49.30 -80.35
CA ARG A 4 -73.62 48.84 -79.22
C ARG A 4 -73.76 47.33 -79.19
N ARG A 5 -72.75 46.61 -79.70
CA ARG A 5 -72.53 45.19 -79.37
C ARG A 5 -72.47 45.12 -77.84
N ALA A 6 -73.54 44.63 -77.24
CA ALA A 6 -73.55 44.22 -75.86
C ALA A 6 -72.37 43.28 -75.67
N LYS A 7 -71.44 43.70 -74.82
CA LYS A 7 -70.27 42.92 -74.38
C LYS A 7 -70.82 41.61 -73.83
N SER A 8 -70.67 40.51 -74.59
CA SER A 8 -71.12 39.20 -74.11
C SER A 8 -70.44 38.95 -72.76
N PRO A 9 -71.19 38.54 -71.72
CA PRO A 9 -70.57 38.09 -70.48
C PRO A 9 -69.60 36.97 -70.86
N ASP A 10 -68.32 37.13 -70.53
CA ASP A 10 -67.19 36.38 -71.09
C ASP A 10 -67.53 34.89 -71.27
N ALA A 11 -67.90 34.49 -72.49
CA ALA A 11 -68.25 33.12 -72.82
C ALA A 11 -67.07 32.18 -72.50
N LEU A 12 -65.86 32.71 -72.62
CA LEU A 12 -64.61 32.06 -72.24
C LEU A 12 -64.45 31.87 -70.74
N ALA A 13 -64.88 32.84 -69.94
CA ALA A 13 -64.82 32.70 -68.49
C ALA A 13 -65.81 31.64 -67.99
N ARG A 14 -67.00 31.58 -68.61
CA ARG A 14 -68.00 30.54 -68.33
C ARG A 14 -67.52 29.16 -68.76
N LEU A 15 -67.00 29.04 -70.00
CA LEU A 15 -66.46 27.78 -70.50
C LEU A 15 -65.26 27.31 -69.67
N PHE A 16 -64.38 28.22 -69.24
CA PHE A 16 -63.28 27.88 -68.35
C PHE A 16 -63.80 27.37 -67.00
N LEU A 17 -64.79 28.04 -66.41
CA LEU A 17 -65.41 27.61 -65.16
C LEU A 17 -66.11 26.25 -65.31
N ASP A 18 -66.84 26.02 -66.39
CA ASP A 18 -67.55 24.76 -66.66
C ASP A 18 -66.59 23.58 -66.84
N VAL A 19 -65.43 23.82 -67.46
CA VAL A 19 -64.44 22.78 -67.77
C VAL A 19 -63.49 22.51 -66.60
N THR A 20 -63.11 23.54 -65.84
CA THR A 20 -62.05 23.47 -64.83
C THR A 20 -62.56 23.56 -63.40
N GLY A 21 -63.79 24.05 -63.20
CA GLY A 21 -64.38 24.30 -61.87
C GLY A 21 -63.84 25.56 -61.18
N GLU A 22 -62.90 26.29 -61.79
CA GLU A 22 -62.27 27.48 -61.22
C GLU A 22 -62.56 28.72 -62.05
N VAL A 23 -62.58 29.90 -61.42
CA VAL A 23 -62.70 31.18 -62.15
C VAL A 23 -61.33 31.53 -62.75
N PRO A 24 -61.24 31.87 -64.05
CA PRO A 24 -59.99 32.28 -64.65
C PRO A 24 -59.59 33.69 -64.18
N ASP A 25 -58.29 33.93 -64.04
CA ASP A 25 -57.78 35.28 -63.80
C ASP A 25 -57.73 36.10 -65.11
N ASP A 26 -57.58 37.42 -64.97
CA ASP A 26 -57.55 38.33 -66.14
C ASP A 26 -56.38 38.04 -67.08
N ALA A 27 -55.25 37.56 -66.56
CA ALA A 27 -54.08 37.22 -67.35
C ALA A 27 -54.32 35.95 -68.18
N SER A 28 -54.99 34.95 -67.61
CA SER A 28 -55.46 33.73 -68.26
C SER A 28 -56.45 34.04 -69.37
N LEU A 29 -57.44 34.89 -69.12
CA LEU A 29 -58.37 35.32 -70.16
C LEU A 29 -57.66 36.03 -71.32
N LEU A 30 -56.65 36.87 -71.02
CA LEU A 30 -55.84 37.54 -72.03
C LEU A 30 -54.92 36.59 -72.80
N ARG A 31 -54.37 35.55 -72.15
CA ARG A 31 -53.58 34.50 -72.82
C ARG A 31 -54.45 33.64 -73.72
N MET A 32 -55.60 33.18 -73.23
CA MET A 32 -56.56 32.40 -74.01
C MET A 32 -57.09 33.18 -75.22
N ARG A 33 -57.41 34.48 -75.07
CA ARG A 33 -57.81 35.33 -76.21
C ARG A 33 -56.68 35.52 -77.23
N ARG A 34 -55.42 35.65 -76.78
CA ARG A 34 -54.26 35.72 -77.68
C ARG A 34 -54.04 34.41 -78.43
N MET A 35 -54.08 33.28 -77.74
CA MET A 35 -53.94 31.95 -78.35
C MET A 35 -55.05 31.68 -79.37
N SER A 36 -56.28 32.06 -79.05
CA SER A 36 -57.39 31.97 -79.99
C SER A 36 -57.23 32.89 -81.19
N GLY A 37 -56.78 34.13 -81.00
CA GLY A 37 -56.48 35.06 -82.08
C GLY A 37 -55.38 34.53 -83.02
N THR A 38 -54.34 33.89 -82.49
CA THR A 38 -53.29 33.26 -83.31
C THR A 38 -53.76 32.03 -84.07
N LEU A 39 -54.72 31.29 -83.51
CA LEU A 39 -55.28 30.07 -84.09
C LEU A 39 -56.53 30.34 -84.96
N ASN A 40 -56.96 31.60 -85.07
CA ASN A 40 -58.15 32.04 -85.80
C ASN A 40 -59.42 31.23 -85.44
N LEU A 41 -59.62 30.99 -84.13
CA LEU A 41 -60.74 30.17 -83.65
C LEU A 41 -62.04 30.95 -83.64
N ARG A 42 -63.12 30.28 -84.03
CA ARG A 42 -64.48 30.81 -83.90
C ARG A 42 -65.01 30.60 -82.49
N ASP A 43 -66.00 31.39 -82.09
CA ASP A 43 -66.56 31.38 -80.72
C ASP A 43 -67.16 30.02 -80.29
N ASN A 44 -67.53 29.15 -81.23
CA ASN A 44 -68.16 27.84 -80.99
C ASN A 44 -67.23 26.65 -81.27
N ASP A 45 -65.91 26.87 -81.35
CA ASP A 45 -64.96 25.80 -81.64
C ASP A 45 -64.75 24.89 -80.41
N ALA A 46 -64.73 23.58 -80.61
CA ALA A 46 -64.44 22.60 -79.56
C ALA A 46 -63.03 22.80 -78.97
N LEU A 47 -62.11 23.41 -79.75
CA LEU A 47 -60.75 23.70 -79.31
C LEU A 47 -60.68 24.67 -78.11
N TRP A 48 -61.75 25.45 -77.85
CA TRP A 48 -61.82 26.30 -76.66
C TRP A 48 -61.75 25.52 -75.35
N SER A 49 -62.34 24.31 -75.31
CA SER A 49 -62.28 23.46 -74.12
C SER A 49 -60.85 22.96 -73.87
N VAL A 50 -60.13 22.60 -74.93
CA VAL A 50 -58.71 22.19 -74.85
C VAL A 50 -57.83 23.36 -74.38
N ILE A 51 -58.05 24.57 -74.92
CA ILE A 51 -57.31 25.77 -74.48
C ILE A 51 -57.59 26.09 -73.01
N ALA A 52 -58.83 25.94 -72.55
CA ALA A 52 -59.18 26.14 -71.14
C ALA A 52 -58.48 25.13 -70.23
N VAL A 53 -58.43 23.85 -70.60
CA VAL A 53 -57.71 22.81 -69.84
C VAL A 53 -56.20 23.08 -69.81
N LEU A 54 -55.59 23.48 -70.94
CA LEU A 54 -54.16 23.78 -70.99
C LEU A 54 -53.82 25.00 -70.12
N GLU A 55 -54.63 26.04 -70.17
CA GLU A 55 -54.46 27.22 -69.32
C GLU A 55 -54.61 26.86 -67.83
N TYR A 56 -55.53 25.95 -67.48
CA TYR A 56 -55.64 25.41 -66.12
C TYR A 56 -54.34 24.70 -65.69
N TYR A 57 -53.77 23.84 -66.53
CA TYR A 57 -52.49 23.19 -66.21
C TYR A 57 -51.34 24.19 -66.08
N VAL A 58 -51.27 25.21 -66.93
CA VAL A 58 -50.27 26.28 -66.80
C VAL A 58 -50.39 26.97 -65.44
N ARG A 59 -51.59 27.38 -65.03
CA ARG A 59 -51.83 27.99 -63.70
C ARG A 59 -51.45 27.05 -62.56
N LEU A 60 -51.81 25.77 -62.69
CA LEU A 60 -51.50 24.76 -61.69
C LEU A 60 -49.98 24.63 -61.50
N TYR A 61 -49.22 24.56 -62.60
CA TYR A 61 -47.76 24.46 -62.55
C TYR A 61 -47.07 25.75 -62.12
N GLU A 62 -47.62 26.92 -62.43
CA GLU A 62 -47.11 28.20 -61.92
C GLU A 62 -47.31 28.35 -60.40
N ALA A 63 -48.44 27.87 -59.88
CA ALA A 63 -48.77 27.94 -58.45
C ALA A 63 -48.11 26.82 -57.61
N MET A 64 -47.67 25.72 -58.23
CA MET A 64 -47.15 24.57 -57.50
C MET A 64 -45.85 24.85 -56.72
N PRO A 65 -44.83 25.53 -57.30
CA PRO A 65 -43.57 25.79 -56.58
C PRO A 65 -43.76 26.67 -55.33
N THR A 66 -44.67 27.65 -55.38
CA THR A 66 -44.96 28.51 -54.23
C THR A 66 -45.70 27.74 -53.14
N ARG A 67 -46.66 26.88 -53.51
CA ARG A 67 -47.34 25.96 -52.58
C ARG A 67 -46.37 25.00 -51.91
N ILE A 68 -45.42 24.42 -52.67
CA ILE A 68 -44.36 23.55 -52.12
C ILE A 68 -43.48 24.30 -51.12
N ARG A 69 -43.05 25.52 -51.45
CA ARG A 69 -42.26 26.35 -50.52
C ARG A 69 -43.03 26.68 -49.24
N HIS A 70 -44.31 27.06 -49.34
CA HIS A 70 -45.13 27.32 -48.15
C HIS A 70 -45.35 26.08 -47.29
N ALA A 71 -45.63 24.93 -47.90
CA ALA A 71 -45.75 23.66 -47.18
C ALA A 71 -44.42 23.26 -46.51
N GLY A 72 -43.28 23.52 -47.17
CA GLY A 72 -41.94 23.22 -46.65
C GLY A 72 -41.51 24.13 -45.49
N ASN A 73 -41.74 25.44 -45.60
CA ASN A 73 -41.27 26.41 -44.61
C ASN A 73 -41.77 26.10 -43.19
N GLY A 74 -43.04 25.71 -43.04
CA GLY A 74 -43.60 25.38 -41.74
C GLY A 74 -43.00 24.14 -41.07
N GLY A 75 -42.63 23.14 -41.89
CA GLY A 75 -42.07 21.87 -41.39
C GLY A 75 -40.56 21.93 -41.12
N PHE A 76 -39.80 22.65 -41.93
CA PHE A 76 -38.35 22.76 -41.72
C PHE A 76 -38.00 23.60 -40.49
N ASP A 77 -38.75 24.68 -40.23
CA ASP A 77 -38.50 25.53 -39.06
C ASP A 77 -38.88 24.85 -37.74
N SER A 78 -39.85 23.92 -37.74
CA SER A 78 -40.16 23.11 -36.55
C SER A 78 -39.08 22.06 -36.31
N VAL A 79 -38.70 21.31 -37.35
CA VAL A 79 -37.64 20.29 -37.26
C VAL A 79 -36.31 20.93 -36.85
N ARG A 80 -35.98 22.11 -37.38
CA ARG A 80 -34.77 22.84 -37.01
C ARG A 80 -34.77 23.22 -35.54
N ARG A 81 -35.88 23.78 -35.03
CA ARG A 81 -36.00 24.15 -33.61
C ARG A 81 -35.94 22.94 -32.69
N GLU A 82 -36.55 21.82 -33.09
CA GLU A 82 -36.47 20.57 -32.33
C GLU A 82 -35.05 20.00 -32.31
N ALA A 83 -34.36 20.02 -33.45
CA ALA A 83 -32.97 19.62 -33.55
C ALA A 83 -32.05 20.49 -32.69
N GLU A 84 -32.20 21.82 -32.76
CA GLU A 84 -31.47 22.77 -31.90
C GLU A 84 -31.73 22.47 -30.41
N ALA A 85 -32.99 22.29 -30.00
CA ALA A 85 -33.36 21.97 -28.62
C ALA A 85 -32.79 20.62 -28.15
N ALA A 86 -32.80 19.59 -29.01
CA ALA A 86 -32.23 18.28 -28.72
C ALA A 86 -30.70 18.36 -28.58
N THR A 87 -30.03 19.10 -29.46
CA THR A 87 -28.58 19.31 -29.37
C THR A 87 -28.19 20.07 -28.10
N ASP A 88 -28.95 21.09 -27.72
CA ASP A 88 -28.71 21.83 -26.48
C ASP A 88 -28.91 20.97 -25.23
N ALA A 89 -29.94 20.13 -25.23
CA ALA A 89 -30.19 19.17 -24.15
C ALA A 89 -29.03 18.17 -24.03
N LEU A 90 -28.57 17.62 -25.15
CA LEU A 90 -27.44 16.69 -25.19
C LEU A 90 -26.15 17.37 -24.70
N MET A 91 -25.89 18.60 -25.13
CA MET A 91 -24.71 19.37 -24.69
C MET A 91 -24.76 19.69 -23.19
N ARG A 92 -25.94 19.98 -22.63
CA ARG A 92 -26.13 20.13 -21.19
C ARG A 92 -25.83 18.82 -20.45
N GLN A 93 -26.34 17.69 -20.95
CA GLN A 93 -26.08 16.38 -20.37
C GLN A 93 -24.59 16.01 -20.41
N HIS A 94 -23.89 16.28 -21.52
CA HIS A 94 -22.44 16.06 -21.62
C HIS A 94 -21.66 16.92 -20.63
N ARG A 95 -22.01 18.20 -20.50
CA ARG A 95 -21.36 19.09 -19.51
C ARG A 95 -21.58 18.62 -18.08
N ASP A 96 -22.79 18.19 -17.74
CA ASP A 96 -23.10 17.64 -16.42
C ASP A 96 -22.34 16.32 -16.15
N ALA A 97 -22.28 15.42 -17.13
CA ALA A 97 -21.51 14.18 -17.03
C ALA A 97 -20.01 14.46 -16.84
N LEU A 98 -19.45 15.44 -17.56
CA LEU A 98 -18.06 15.87 -17.38
C LEU A 98 -17.82 16.49 -16.00
N ALA A 99 -18.77 17.27 -15.48
CA ALA A 99 -18.69 17.83 -14.13
C ALA A 99 -18.69 16.72 -13.07
N ARG A 100 -19.59 15.73 -13.20
CA ARG A 100 -19.61 14.56 -12.31
C ARG A 100 -18.31 13.76 -12.38
N CYS A 101 -17.79 13.52 -13.59
CA CYS A 101 -16.50 12.84 -13.77
C CYS A 101 -15.37 13.60 -13.07
N LYS A 102 -15.30 14.92 -13.24
CA LYS A 102 -14.31 15.77 -12.56
C LYS A 102 -14.38 15.65 -11.04
N GLU A 103 -15.57 15.65 -10.45
CA GLU A 103 -15.72 15.48 -9.01
C GLU A 103 -15.29 14.08 -8.55
N THR A 104 -15.61 13.03 -9.31
CA THR A 104 -15.11 11.68 -8.99
C THR A 104 -13.60 11.56 -9.08
N ILE A 105 -12.95 12.24 -10.03
CA ILE A 105 -11.48 12.27 -10.15
C ILE A 105 -10.88 13.00 -8.95
N LYS A 106 -11.43 14.15 -8.54
CA LYS A 106 -10.96 14.86 -7.33
C LYS A 106 -11.07 14.00 -6.08
N LEU A 107 -12.21 13.30 -5.91
CA LEU A 107 -12.40 12.39 -4.79
C LEU A 107 -11.36 11.26 -4.81
N ALA A 108 -11.09 10.67 -5.98
CA ALA A 108 -10.07 9.65 -6.12
C ALA A 108 -8.67 10.18 -5.81
N GLU A 109 -8.32 11.40 -6.23
CA GLU A 109 -7.06 12.05 -5.87
C GLU A 109 -6.93 12.27 -4.36
N GLU A 110 -7.99 12.72 -3.68
CA GLU A 110 -8.00 12.91 -2.23
C GLU A 110 -7.77 11.60 -1.49
N MET A 111 -8.50 10.54 -1.86
CA MET A 111 -8.33 9.20 -1.31
C MET A 111 -6.91 8.66 -1.53
N THR A 112 -6.34 8.91 -2.71
CA THR A 112 -4.96 8.49 -3.04
C THR A 112 -3.94 9.21 -2.17
N ARG A 113 -4.07 10.53 -2.00
CA ARG A 113 -3.19 11.32 -1.13
C ARG A 113 -3.30 10.86 0.33
N GLU A 114 -4.51 10.59 0.80
CA GLU A 114 -4.72 10.07 2.16
C GLU A 114 -4.09 8.69 2.33
N HIS A 115 -4.29 7.79 1.38
CA HIS A 115 -3.68 6.46 1.42
C HIS A 115 -2.16 6.54 1.40
N GLU A 116 -1.58 7.38 0.55
CA GLU A 116 -0.13 7.60 0.48
C GLU A 116 0.42 8.11 1.82
N ALA A 117 -0.27 9.06 2.47
CA ALA A 117 0.11 9.56 3.79
C ALA A 117 0.03 8.45 4.86
N ARG A 118 -1.05 7.67 4.88
CA ARG A 118 -1.20 6.53 5.82
C ARG A 118 -0.13 5.48 5.58
N TYR A 119 0.16 5.13 4.33
CA TYR A 119 1.24 4.17 4.00
C TYR A 119 2.60 4.66 4.48
N ARG A 120 2.93 5.94 4.26
CA ARG A 120 4.18 6.52 4.77
C ARG A 120 4.26 6.47 6.28
N ALA A 121 3.17 6.79 6.98
CA ALA A 121 3.13 6.73 8.45
C ALA A 121 3.34 5.29 8.94
N VAL A 122 2.64 4.31 8.36
CA VAL A 122 2.81 2.89 8.70
C VAL A 122 4.24 2.42 8.44
N LEU A 123 4.84 2.76 7.29
CA LEU A 123 6.23 2.44 6.98
C LEU A 123 7.22 3.04 7.99
N ALA A 124 7.00 4.29 8.42
CA ALA A 124 7.84 4.92 9.43
C ALA A 124 7.73 4.19 10.78
N THR A 125 6.52 3.83 11.21
CA THR A 125 6.32 3.09 12.47
C THR A 125 6.95 1.70 12.43
N LEU A 126 6.80 0.97 11.32
CA LEU A 126 7.40 -0.35 11.16
C LEU A 126 8.93 -0.27 11.14
N SER A 127 9.49 0.75 10.47
CA SER A 127 10.93 1.00 10.47
C SER A 127 11.45 1.26 11.88
N ASP A 128 10.80 2.13 12.65
CA ASP A 128 11.17 2.43 14.02
C ASP A 128 11.11 1.18 14.93
N GLN A 129 10.03 0.41 14.84
CA GLN A 129 9.89 -0.87 15.56
C GLN A 129 10.98 -1.87 15.17
N SER A 130 11.33 -1.95 13.89
CA SER A 130 12.39 -2.85 13.45
C SER A 130 13.76 -2.43 13.98
N LEU A 131 14.04 -1.12 14.02
CA LEU A 131 15.28 -0.56 14.54
C LEU A 131 15.41 -0.74 16.05
N THR A 132 14.32 -0.55 16.80
CA THR A 132 14.30 -0.79 18.26
C THR A 132 14.56 -2.25 18.59
N VAL A 133 13.91 -3.21 17.91
CA VAL A 133 14.16 -4.65 18.12
C VAL A 133 15.60 -5.03 17.77
N LEU A 134 16.15 -4.48 16.68
CA LEU A 134 17.55 -4.71 16.31
C LEU A 134 18.51 -4.10 17.35
N ALA A 135 18.23 -2.89 17.84
CA ALA A 135 19.01 -2.22 18.87
C ALA A 135 18.99 -2.99 20.19
N GLU A 136 17.83 -3.47 20.63
CA GLU A 136 17.69 -4.31 21.83
C GLU A 136 18.46 -5.63 21.71
N ARG A 137 18.38 -6.30 20.55
CA ARG A 137 19.16 -7.52 20.30
C ARG A 137 20.67 -7.25 20.27
N ALA A 138 21.10 -6.15 19.67
CA ALA A 138 22.50 -5.74 19.66
C ALA A 138 22.99 -5.42 21.08
N ALA A 139 22.23 -4.62 21.83
CA ALA A 139 22.51 -4.30 23.23
C ALA A 139 22.58 -5.56 24.09
N GLY A 140 21.64 -6.50 23.93
CA GLY A 140 21.64 -7.78 24.64
C GLY A 140 22.87 -8.65 24.34
N LYS A 141 23.33 -8.68 23.08
CA LYS A 141 24.58 -9.37 22.70
C LYS A 141 25.81 -8.68 23.31
N ILE A 142 25.88 -7.35 23.25
CA ILE A 142 26.99 -6.57 23.83
C ILE A 142 27.03 -6.77 25.35
N ALA A 143 25.88 -6.68 26.03
CA ALA A 143 25.78 -6.89 27.48
C ALA A 143 26.22 -8.30 27.88
N ARG A 144 25.83 -9.35 27.13
CA ARG A 144 26.31 -10.72 27.39
C ARG A 144 27.81 -10.87 27.20
N VAL A 145 28.38 -10.31 26.13
CA VAL A 145 29.84 -10.38 25.89
C VAL A 145 30.61 -9.60 26.95
N ALA A 146 30.17 -8.39 27.27
CA ALA A 146 30.77 -7.56 28.32
C ALA A 146 30.65 -8.24 29.70
N GLY A 147 29.48 -8.76 30.05
CA GLY A 147 29.23 -9.49 31.29
C GLY A 147 30.11 -10.74 31.40
N ASN A 148 30.19 -11.55 30.35
CA ASN A 148 31.06 -12.73 30.33
C ASN A 148 32.54 -12.36 30.49
N ARG A 149 32.99 -11.26 29.88
CA ARG A 149 34.37 -10.75 30.08
C ARG A 149 34.62 -10.29 31.50
N LEU A 150 33.70 -9.51 32.09
CA LEU A 150 33.82 -9.03 33.47
C LEU A 150 33.82 -10.19 34.48
N VAL A 151 32.93 -11.17 34.30
CA VAL A 151 32.90 -12.39 35.13
C VAL A 151 34.18 -13.21 34.93
N GLY A 152 34.69 -13.29 33.70
CA GLY A 152 35.98 -13.94 33.43
C GLY A 152 37.14 -13.27 34.18
N VAL A 153 37.23 -11.94 34.12
CA VAL A 153 38.26 -11.16 34.82
C VAL A 153 38.13 -11.30 36.34
N SER A 154 36.91 -11.24 36.89
CA SER A 154 36.71 -11.39 38.34
C SER A 154 36.96 -12.83 38.81
N ALA A 155 36.62 -13.83 38.01
CA ALA A 155 36.94 -15.23 38.30
C ALA A 155 38.46 -15.47 38.30
N VAL A 156 39.20 -14.88 37.37
CA VAL A 156 40.67 -14.95 37.35
C VAL A 156 41.27 -14.23 38.56
N ALA A 157 40.82 -13.00 38.85
CA ALA A 157 41.30 -12.23 40.01
C ALA A 157 41.01 -12.95 41.34
N SER A 158 39.84 -13.58 41.48
CA SER A 158 39.50 -14.35 42.69
C SER A 158 40.30 -15.65 42.82
N ARG A 159 40.62 -16.33 41.71
CA ARG A 159 41.54 -17.48 41.72
C ARG A 159 42.95 -17.06 42.15
N GLU A 160 43.46 -15.96 41.60
CA GLU A 160 44.77 -15.44 41.99
C GLU A 160 44.80 -15.01 43.47
N GLN A 161 43.72 -14.41 43.97
CA GLN A 161 43.60 -14.07 45.39
C GLN A 161 43.54 -15.31 46.28
N ARG A 162 42.84 -16.37 45.86
CA ARG A 162 42.82 -17.66 46.58
C ARG A 162 44.20 -18.30 46.60
N GLU A 163 44.92 -18.35 45.48
CA GLU A 163 46.28 -18.89 45.44
C GLU A 163 47.23 -18.12 46.36
N ARG A 164 47.11 -16.79 46.44
CA ARG A 164 47.87 -15.97 47.39
C ARG A 164 47.53 -16.30 48.85
N LEU A 165 46.24 -16.50 49.16
CA LEU A 165 45.80 -16.88 50.51
C LEU A 165 46.26 -18.30 50.88
N ASP A 166 46.12 -19.26 49.98
CA ASP A 166 46.57 -20.64 50.20
C ASP A 166 48.09 -20.71 50.35
N GLY A 167 48.84 -19.92 49.59
CA GLY A 167 50.28 -19.75 49.76
C GLY A 167 50.64 -19.18 51.13
N ALA A 168 49.91 -18.16 51.61
CA ALA A 168 50.11 -17.59 52.94
C ALA A 168 49.77 -18.61 54.05
N ILE A 169 48.68 -19.36 53.91
CA ILE A 169 48.29 -20.42 54.86
C ILE A 169 49.33 -21.55 54.89
N ALA A 170 49.82 -21.97 53.72
CA ALA A 170 50.85 -23.00 53.61
C ALA A 170 52.17 -22.57 54.27
N GLN A 171 52.55 -21.29 54.15
CA GLN A 171 53.72 -20.75 54.84
C GLN A 171 53.54 -20.77 56.36
N VAL A 172 52.37 -20.38 56.88
CA VAL A 172 52.06 -20.42 58.31
C VAL A 172 52.01 -21.85 58.83
N ALA A 173 51.38 -22.77 58.09
CA ALA A 173 51.32 -24.19 58.44
C ALA A 173 52.71 -24.85 58.41
N GLY A 174 53.53 -24.53 57.42
CA GLY A 174 54.93 -24.99 57.33
C GLY A 174 55.77 -24.48 58.49
N ALA A 175 55.64 -23.20 58.86
CA ALA A 175 56.30 -22.63 60.02
C ALA A 175 55.88 -23.34 61.33
N GLY A 176 54.58 -23.64 61.48
CA GLY A 176 54.07 -24.44 62.61
C GLY A 176 54.60 -25.88 62.62
N GLN A 177 54.74 -26.52 61.46
CA GLN A 177 55.31 -27.87 61.36
C GLN A 177 56.80 -27.94 61.67
N VAL A 178 57.58 -26.91 61.31
CA VAL A 178 59.00 -26.82 61.69
C VAL A 178 59.13 -26.63 63.20
N ALA A 179 58.34 -25.71 63.79
CA ALA A 179 58.32 -25.49 65.23
C ALA A 179 57.96 -26.78 66.01
N THR A 180 56.94 -27.51 65.56
CA THR A 180 56.52 -28.77 66.22
C THR A 180 57.57 -29.87 66.07
N ARG A 181 58.24 -29.99 64.91
CA ARG A 181 59.32 -30.98 64.72
C ARG A 181 60.53 -30.71 65.63
N ASP A 182 60.90 -29.45 65.81
CA ASP A 182 62.03 -29.08 66.66
C ASP A 182 61.73 -29.33 68.14
N ILE A 183 60.49 -29.06 68.58
CA ILE A 183 60.00 -29.40 69.93
C ILE A 183 60.04 -30.92 70.16
N VAL A 184 59.57 -31.72 69.19
CA VAL A 184 59.57 -33.19 69.32
C VAL A 184 61.00 -33.75 69.35
N ARG A 185 61.93 -33.18 68.57
CA ARG A 185 63.34 -33.59 68.60
C ARG A 185 64.03 -33.28 69.92
N THR A 186 63.76 -32.11 70.51
CA THR A 186 64.32 -31.75 71.81
C THR A 186 63.81 -32.68 72.90
N PHE A 187 62.50 -32.98 72.91
CA PHE A 187 61.92 -33.94 73.85
C PHE A 187 62.54 -35.34 73.74
N ARG A 188 62.78 -35.81 72.52
CA ARG A 188 63.40 -37.12 72.27
C ARG A 188 64.86 -37.19 72.73
N ARG A 189 65.63 -36.11 72.57
CA ARG A 189 67.00 -36.02 73.08
C ARG A 189 67.05 -36.07 74.60
N LEU A 190 66.11 -35.38 75.27
CA LEU A 190 65.99 -35.41 76.73
C LEU A 190 65.66 -36.82 77.24
N LEU A 191 64.68 -37.51 76.63
CA LEU A 191 64.32 -38.88 76.99
C LEU A 191 65.47 -39.87 76.72
N GLY A 192 66.16 -39.74 75.59
CA GLY A 192 67.32 -40.57 75.28
C GLY A 192 68.46 -40.38 76.29
N GLY A 193 68.74 -39.13 76.69
CA GLY A 193 69.73 -38.83 77.72
C GLY A 193 69.37 -39.42 79.09
N MET A 194 68.09 -39.31 79.49
CA MET A 194 67.60 -39.88 80.75
C MET A 194 67.75 -41.41 80.79
N LEU A 195 67.49 -42.10 79.67
CA LEU A 195 67.61 -43.55 79.58
C LEU A 195 69.06 -44.05 79.66
N VAL A 196 70.02 -43.29 79.11
CA VAL A 196 71.46 -43.59 79.22
C VAL A 196 71.93 -43.43 80.67
N VAL A 197 71.47 -42.39 81.38
CA VAL A 197 71.78 -42.20 82.81
C VAL A 197 71.22 -43.34 83.65
N LEU A 198 70.00 -43.80 83.34
CA LEU A 198 69.38 -44.92 84.05
C LEU A 198 70.15 -46.25 83.84
N LEU A 199 70.65 -46.50 82.63
CA LEU A 199 71.45 -47.68 82.30
C LEU A 199 72.83 -47.68 82.96
N LEU A 200 73.47 -46.51 83.11
CA LEU A 200 74.73 -46.39 83.85
C LEU A 200 74.53 -46.64 85.36
N ALA A 201 73.41 -46.20 85.92
CA ALA A 201 73.09 -46.42 87.33
C ALA A 201 72.84 -47.91 87.66
N THR A 202 72.23 -48.67 86.75
CA THR A 202 72.01 -50.11 86.94
C THR A 202 73.26 -50.95 86.65
N GLY A 203 74.12 -50.52 85.73
CA GLY A 203 75.41 -51.17 85.46
C GLY A 203 76.39 -51.13 86.64
N ALA A 204 76.37 -50.07 87.44
CA ALA A 204 77.23 -49.94 88.62
C ALA A 204 76.82 -50.88 89.79
N GLY A 205 75.56 -51.31 89.85
CA GLY A 205 75.07 -52.23 90.89
C GLY A 205 75.50 -53.69 90.72
N ALA A 206 75.77 -54.13 89.48
CA ALA A 206 76.10 -55.52 89.18
C ALA A 206 77.56 -55.89 89.48
N CYS A 207 78.49 -54.93 89.50
CA CYS A 207 79.91 -55.18 89.75
C CYS A 207 80.26 -55.44 91.23
N VAL A 208 79.40 -55.04 92.17
CA VAL A 208 79.67 -55.24 93.62
C VAL A 208 79.24 -56.64 94.09
N GLY A 209 78.27 -57.29 93.42
CA GLY A 209 77.77 -58.61 93.80
C GLY A 209 78.68 -59.80 93.46
N TRP A 210 79.53 -59.68 92.43
CA TRP A 210 80.40 -60.78 91.98
C TRP A 210 81.59 -61.03 92.94
N TRP A 211 82.11 -59.97 93.57
CA TRP A 211 83.36 -60.04 94.35
C TRP A 211 83.20 -60.71 95.74
N ALA A 212 81.98 -60.81 96.28
CA ALA A 212 81.73 -61.40 97.61
C ALA A 212 81.42 -62.92 97.59
N GLY A 213 81.12 -63.52 96.44
CA GLY A 213 80.69 -64.93 96.36
C GLY A 213 81.81 -65.96 96.28
N VAL A 214 83.02 -65.57 95.87
CA VAL A 214 84.11 -66.52 95.53
C VAL A 214 84.95 -66.95 96.74
N HIS A 215 84.83 -66.29 97.90
CA HIS A 215 85.70 -66.57 99.06
C HIS A 215 85.08 -67.44 100.18
N ALA A 216 83.83 -67.91 100.05
CA ALA A 216 83.15 -68.63 101.15
C ALA A 216 83.02 -70.16 101.00
N ALA A 217 83.45 -70.76 99.87
CA ALA A 217 83.30 -72.21 99.64
C ALA A 217 84.63 -73.01 99.72
N GLN A 218 85.67 -72.43 100.34
CA GLN A 218 86.97 -73.08 100.56
C GLN A 218 87.30 -73.17 102.06
N ALA A 219 86.37 -73.73 102.85
CA ALA A 219 86.63 -74.18 104.21
C ALA A 219 85.55 -75.19 104.63
N GLY A 220 85.83 -76.48 104.45
CA GLY A 220 85.03 -77.52 105.07
C GLY A 220 84.88 -78.79 104.24
N TYR A 221 85.97 -79.46 103.88
CA TYR A 221 86.03 -80.92 103.81
C TYR A 221 87.50 -81.38 103.87
N ALA A 222 88.03 -81.36 105.09
CA ALA A 222 89.12 -82.21 105.56
C ALA A 222 88.63 -82.76 106.91
N GLY A 223 88.18 -84.01 106.94
CA GLY A 223 87.57 -84.59 108.14
C GLY A 223 86.84 -85.93 108.03
N ARG A 224 87.26 -86.83 107.12
CA ARG A 224 87.29 -88.32 107.19
C ARG A 224 87.17 -88.94 105.80
#